data_AF-A0A1F4EK11-F1
#
_entry.id   AF-A0A1F4EK11-F1
#
_cell.length_a   1.000
_cell.length_b   1.000
_cell.length_c   1.000
_cell.angle_alpha   90.00
_cell.angle_beta   90.00
_cell.angle_gamma   90.00
#
_symmetry.space_group_name_H-M   'P 1'
#
loop_
_entity.id
_entity.type
_entity.pdbx_description
1 polymer ?
#
loop_
_entity_poly.entity_id
_entity_poly.type
_entity_poly.pdbx_seq_one_letter_code
_entity_poly.pdbx_strand_id
1 'polypeptide(L)'
;MEERYRGIYPIRLYRAKLAVSGAFDLPPPPAARAGSVRGIKEAPPVRIGERNVQWRPGALDTRLKSGLHASLGGYAKLQAFSFQIALELAGTGRLDIAPLGERSEVSLVSTWPHPSFVGAYPPERRDTAADGFAARWRVNHLATGGKAFWLEAAAGDKLFSNARLLGVALVELVWRVALHPVQYALTGLALAVFFLLLIALSEHIRFGWAYLAAAASCVALLGFYLRHALGTARSILFTALFATLAHAP
;
A
#
# COMPACT_ATOMS: atom_id res chain seq x y z
N MET A 1 16.10 5.36 -10.58
CA MET A 1 14.83 6.03 -10.87
C MET A 1 14.80 6.29 -12.38
N GLU A 2 13.75 5.86 -13.08
CA GLU A 2 13.62 6.03 -14.54
C GLU A 2 12.34 6.82 -14.79
N GLU A 3 12.41 7.96 -15.48
CA GLU A 3 11.23 8.71 -15.89
C GLU A 3 10.75 8.20 -17.25
N ARG A 4 9.49 7.79 -17.35
CA ARG A 4 8.83 7.47 -18.62
C ARG A 4 7.61 8.33 -18.81
N TYR A 5 7.36 8.74 -20.03
CA TYR A 5 6.21 9.58 -20.37
C TYR A 5 5.05 8.71 -20.86
N ARG A 6 3.83 8.99 -20.38
CA ARG A 6 2.59 8.50 -20.98
C ARG A 6 1.76 9.72 -21.37
N GLY A 7 1.81 10.10 -22.65
CA GLY A 7 1.28 11.38 -23.12
C GLY A 7 2.11 12.55 -22.57
N ILE A 8 1.45 13.58 -22.03
CA ILE A 8 2.10 14.77 -21.43
C ILE A 8 2.50 14.59 -19.96
N TYR A 9 2.21 13.44 -19.35
CA TYR A 9 2.45 13.20 -17.93
C TYR A 9 3.70 12.35 -17.70
N PRO A 10 4.66 12.82 -16.88
CA PRO A 10 5.79 12.01 -16.45
C PRO A 10 5.32 10.97 -15.43
N ILE A 11 5.66 9.71 -15.67
CA ILE A 11 5.48 8.59 -14.73
C ILE A 11 6.86 8.21 -14.22
N ARG A 12 7.06 8.31 -12.90
CA ARG A 12 8.28 7.85 -12.23
C ARG A 12 8.20 6.35 -12.01
N LEU A 13 9.06 5.60 -12.69
CA LEU A 13 9.22 4.17 -12.46
C LEU A 13 10.33 3.93 -11.45
N TYR A 14 9.92 3.33 -10.33
CA TYR A 14 10.83 2.87 -9.30
C TYR A 14 11.21 1.42 -9.58
N ARG A 15 12.53 1.16 -9.55
CA ARG A 15 13.11 -0.17 -9.70
C ARG A 15 13.75 -0.53 -8.37
N ALA A 16 13.25 -1.60 -7.75
CA ALA A 16 13.84 -2.16 -6.56
C ALA A 16 14.77 -3.29 -6.96
N LYS A 17 16.05 -3.16 -6.62
CA LYS A 17 17.01 -4.28 -6.66
C LYS A 17 17.13 -4.81 -5.25
N LEU A 18 16.63 -6.03 -5.04
CA LEU A 18 16.58 -6.68 -3.74
C LEU A 18 17.56 -7.84 -3.74
N ALA A 19 18.55 -7.78 -2.84
CA ALA A 19 19.40 -8.91 -2.51
C ALA A 19 18.91 -9.48 -1.18
N VAL A 20 18.35 -10.68 -1.22
CA VAL A 20 17.85 -11.39 -0.04
C VAL A 20 18.75 -12.58 0.21
N SER A 21 19.32 -12.65 1.40
CA SER A 21 20.12 -13.79 1.85
C SER A 21 19.71 -14.20 3.25
N GLY A 22 19.77 -15.49 3.55
CA GLY A 22 19.51 -15.99 4.89
C GLY A 22 19.84 -17.47 5.03
N ALA A 23 19.63 -17.99 6.24
CA ALA A 23 19.73 -19.39 6.55
C ALA A 23 18.52 -19.84 7.37
N PHE A 24 18.10 -21.08 7.18
CA PHE A 24 17.11 -21.76 8.00
C PHE A 24 17.78 -22.93 8.70
N ASP A 25 17.45 -23.17 9.97
CA ASP A 25 18.03 -24.21 10.84
C ASP A 25 17.05 -25.38 11.15
N LEU A 26 15.85 -25.35 10.58
CA LEU A 26 14.81 -26.38 10.76
C LEU A 26 14.11 -26.65 9.41
N PRO A 27 13.51 -27.84 9.22
CA PRO A 27 13.01 -28.25 7.91
C PRO A 27 12.05 -27.18 7.36
N PRO A 28 12.31 -26.66 6.16
CA PRO A 28 11.54 -25.53 5.64
C PRO A 28 10.09 -25.93 5.35
N PRO A 29 9.17 -24.95 5.21
CA PRO A 29 7.93 -25.21 4.51
C PRO A 29 8.26 -25.73 3.11
N PRO A 30 7.43 -26.58 2.49
CA PRO A 30 7.75 -27.25 1.21
C PRO A 30 7.96 -26.30 0.00
N ALA A 31 7.78 -24.98 0.15
CA ALA A 31 8.00 -24.01 -0.92
C ALA A 31 8.43 -22.62 -0.41
N ALA A 32 9.37 -22.00 -1.11
CA ALA A 32 9.65 -20.56 -1.04
C ALA A 32 8.66 -19.81 -1.93
N ARG A 33 8.12 -18.68 -1.45
CA ARG A 33 7.03 -17.95 -2.12
C ARG A 33 7.31 -16.46 -2.18
N ALA A 34 6.95 -15.83 -3.29
CA ALA A 34 7.03 -14.38 -3.50
C ALA A 34 5.68 -13.85 -4.02
N GLY A 35 5.14 -12.83 -3.35
CA GLY A 35 3.90 -12.17 -3.73
C GLY A 35 4.10 -11.02 -4.73
N SER A 36 3.16 -10.89 -5.69
CA SER A 36 3.14 -9.90 -6.78
C SER A 36 4.28 -10.00 -7.81
N VAL A 37 3.95 -10.52 -9.00
CA VAL A 37 4.88 -10.68 -10.15
C VAL A 37 4.87 -9.47 -11.10
N ARG A 38 4.02 -8.47 -10.84
CA ARG A 38 3.93 -7.31 -11.75
C ARG A 38 5.25 -6.56 -11.74
N GLY A 39 5.95 -6.57 -12.88
CA GLY A 39 7.23 -5.86 -13.07
C GLY A 39 8.49 -6.72 -12.97
N ILE A 40 8.37 -8.04 -12.83
CA ILE A 40 9.52 -8.95 -12.97
C ILE A 40 9.83 -9.13 -14.46
N LYS A 41 10.95 -8.56 -14.92
CA LYS A 41 11.36 -8.63 -16.34
C LYS A 41 11.96 -9.99 -16.70
N GLU A 42 12.67 -10.62 -15.76
CA GLU A 42 13.32 -11.93 -15.91
C GLU A 42 13.22 -12.69 -14.58
N ALA A 43 13.04 -14.01 -14.63
CA ALA A 43 12.99 -14.85 -13.43
C ALA A 43 14.40 -14.95 -12.83
N PRO A 44 14.64 -14.42 -11.62
CA PRO A 44 16.00 -14.34 -11.09
C PRO A 44 16.53 -15.70 -10.63
N PRO A 45 17.85 -15.93 -10.65
CA PRO A 45 18.42 -17.16 -10.12
C PRO A 45 18.14 -17.26 -8.61
N VAL A 46 17.57 -18.39 -8.18
CA VAL A 46 17.44 -18.76 -6.76
C VAL A 46 18.49 -19.80 -6.44
N ARG A 47 19.33 -19.52 -5.47
CA ARG A 47 20.29 -20.48 -4.93
C ARG A 47 19.81 -20.94 -3.56
N ILE A 48 19.70 -22.25 -3.39
CA ILE A 48 19.32 -22.89 -2.12
C ILE A 48 20.38 -23.95 -1.84
N GLY A 49 21.21 -23.72 -0.83
CA GLY A 49 22.49 -24.43 -0.67
C GLY A 49 23.35 -24.28 -1.93
N GLU A 50 23.78 -25.41 -2.50
CA GLU A 50 24.59 -25.46 -3.73
C GLU A 50 23.76 -25.56 -5.02
N ARG A 51 22.43 -25.66 -4.92
CA ARG A 51 21.56 -25.94 -6.09
C ARG A 51 20.82 -24.70 -6.57
N ASN A 52 20.77 -24.53 -7.89
CA ASN A 52 19.88 -23.57 -8.53
C ASN A 52 18.45 -24.14 -8.57
N VAL A 53 17.47 -23.40 -8.05
CA VAL A 53 16.06 -23.78 -8.08
C VAL A 53 15.32 -22.89 -9.07
N GLN A 54 14.47 -23.50 -9.90
CA GLN A 54 13.67 -22.76 -10.88
C GLN A 54 12.40 -22.20 -10.24
N TRP A 55 12.11 -20.93 -10.56
CA TRP A 55 10.82 -20.33 -10.26
C TRP A 55 9.72 -20.98 -11.09
N ARG A 56 8.56 -21.11 -10.48
CA ARG A 56 7.31 -21.52 -11.10
C ARG A 56 6.26 -20.41 -10.93
N PRO A 57 5.45 -20.14 -11.97
CA PRO A 57 4.35 -19.20 -11.85
C PRO A 57 3.27 -19.74 -10.90
N GLY A 58 2.67 -18.84 -10.12
CA GLY A 58 1.59 -19.16 -9.19
C GLY A 58 1.88 -18.64 -7.79
N ALA A 59 0.89 -18.02 -7.17
CA ALA A 59 1.06 -17.44 -5.84
C ALA A 59 0.92 -18.45 -4.69
N LEU A 60 0.32 -19.62 -4.97
CA LEU A 60 -0.05 -20.63 -3.97
C LEU A 60 -0.88 -20.06 -2.79
N ASP A 61 -1.48 -18.89 -2.99
CA ASP A 61 -2.37 -18.16 -2.07
C ASP A 61 -3.53 -17.60 -2.89
N THR A 62 -4.76 -17.95 -2.49
CA THR A 62 -6.00 -17.64 -3.21
C THR A 62 -6.29 -16.14 -3.24
N ARG A 63 -5.69 -15.34 -2.35
CA ARG A 63 -5.85 -13.88 -2.32
C ARG A 63 -4.89 -13.15 -3.26
N LEU A 64 -3.77 -13.78 -3.61
CA LEU A 64 -2.80 -13.20 -4.52
C LEU A 64 -3.19 -13.51 -5.98
N LYS A 65 -3.62 -12.47 -6.72
CA LYS A 65 -3.95 -12.59 -8.16
C LYS A 65 -2.75 -13.06 -9.01
N SER A 66 -1.53 -12.86 -8.55
CA SER A 66 -0.31 -13.38 -9.17
C SER A 66 0.84 -13.50 -8.16
N GLY A 67 1.72 -14.47 -8.36
CA GLY A 67 2.93 -14.70 -7.55
C GLY A 67 3.91 -15.64 -8.24
N LEU A 68 5.12 -15.71 -7.69
CA LEU A 68 6.13 -16.71 -8.04
C LEU A 68 6.37 -17.61 -6.84
N HIS A 69 6.62 -18.89 -7.09
CA HIS A 69 7.06 -19.81 -6.05
C HIS A 69 8.18 -20.69 -6.57
N ALA A 70 9.04 -21.16 -5.67
CA ALA A 70 10.06 -22.14 -5.98
C ALA A 70 9.81 -23.35 -5.08
N SER A 71 9.58 -24.52 -5.69
CA SER A 71 9.43 -25.75 -4.93
C SER A 71 10.79 -26.11 -4.36
N LEU A 72 10.84 -26.27 -3.04
CA LEU A 72 12.03 -26.70 -2.35
C LEU A 72 12.25 -28.21 -2.50
N GLY A 73 11.49 -28.98 -3.29
CA GLY A 73 11.76 -30.41 -3.52
C GLY A 73 12.00 -31.24 -2.24
N GLY A 74 12.82 -32.29 -2.31
CA GLY A 74 13.17 -33.18 -1.19
C GLY A 74 13.97 -32.56 -0.03
N TYR A 75 13.97 -31.23 0.12
CA TYR A 75 14.67 -30.49 1.18
C TYR A 75 13.99 -30.65 2.55
N ALA A 76 12.89 -31.41 2.63
CA ALA A 76 12.34 -31.89 3.90
C ALA A 76 13.36 -32.69 4.75
N LYS A 77 14.47 -33.16 4.15
CA LYS A 77 15.59 -33.82 4.85
C LYS A 77 16.74 -32.88 5.23
N LEU A 78 16.75 -31.62 4.76
CA LEU A 78 17.80 -30.67 5.09
C LEU A 78 17.46 -30.01 6.43
N GLN A 79 18.30 -30.30 7.44
CA GLN A 79 18.19 -29.69 8.75
C GLN A 79 18.50 -28.19 8.69
N ALA A 80 19.50 -27.80 7.90
CA ALA A 80 19.80 -26.39 7.66
C ALA A 80 20.17 -26.12 6.20
N PHE A 81 19.81 -24.95 5.69
CA PHE A 81 20.23 -24.50 4.36
C PHE A 81 20.29 -22.97 4.28
N SER A 82 21.26 -22.47 3.52
CA SER A 82 21.34 -21.06 3.13
C SER A 82 20.57 -20.82 1.84
N PHE A 83 20.06 -19.62 1.66
CA PHE A 83 19.43 -19.20 0.42
C PHE A 83 19.90 -17.82 0.01
N GLN A 84 19.96 -17.58 -1.30
CA GLN A 84 20.24 -16.28 -1.90
C GLN A 84 19.29 -16.06 -3.08
N ILE A 85 18.67 -14.88 -3.09
CA ILE A 85 17.71 -14.47 -4.11
C ILE A 85 18.01 -13.03 -4.49
N ALA A 86 18.22 -12.79 -5.78
CA ALA A 86 18.43 -11.46 -6.32
C ALA A 86 17.22 -11.04 -7.17
N LEU A 87 16.25 -10.33 -6.59
CA LEU A 87 15.06 -9.89 -7.35
C LEU A 87 15.23 -8.48 -7.89
N GLU A 88 14.87 -8.28 -9.15
CA GLU A 88 14.66 -6.95 -9.72
C GLU A 88 13.17 -6.74 -9.98
N LEU A 89 12.56 -5.86 -9.18
CA LEU A 89 11.13 -5.58 -9.21
C LEU A 89 10.90 -4.17 -9.74
N ALA A 90 10.07 -4.02 -10.78
CA ALA A 90 9.62 -2.71 -11.25
C ALA A 90 8.24 -2.39 -10.69
N GLY A 91 8.10 -1.22 -10.05
CA GLY A 91 6.81 -0.74 -9.55
C GLY A 91 6.35 -1.30 -8.20
N THR A 92 7.25 -1.89 -7.41
CA THR A 92 6.92 -2.37 -6.05
C THR A 92 6.92 -1.23 -5.05
N GLY A 93 5.73 -0.84 -4.60
CA GLY A 93 5.55 0.17 -3.55
C GLY A 93 5.67 -0.37 -2.12
N ARG A 94 5.71 -1.70 -1.94
CA ARG A 94 5.74 -2.33 -0.62
C ARG A 94 6.45 -3.68 -0.68
N LEU A 95 7.20 -3.99 0.37
CA LEU A 95 7.84 -5.27 0.61
C LEU A 95 7.28 -5.82 1.92
N ASP A 96 6.64 -6.98 1.85
CA ASP A 96 6.14 -7.72 3.01
C ASP A 96 6.82 -9.08 3.10
N ILE A 97 7.11 -9.51 4.31
CA ILE A 97 7.77 -10.78 4.64
C ILE A 97 6.90 -11.49 5.69
N ALA A 98 6.67 -12.78 5.47
CA ALA A 98 5.98 -13.64 6.43
C ALA A 98 7.01 -14.26 7.39
N PRO A 99 6.96 -13.96 8.70
CA PRO A 99 7.87 -14.52 9.69
C PRO A 99 7.46 -15.96 10.03
N LEU A 100 7.86 -16.91 9.19
CA LEU A 100 7.45 -18.30 9.34
C LEU A 100 8.24 -18.99 10.47
N GLY A 101 9.51 -18.69 10.73
CA GLY A 101 10.33 -19.42 11.72
C GLY A 101 9.87 -19.32 13.18
N GLU A 102 10.26 -20.30 14.03
CA GLU A 102 10.09 -20.18 15.49
C GLU A 102 10.73 -18.90 16.05
N ARG A 103 11.87 -18.54 15.47
CA ARG A 103 12.50 -17.24 15.58
C ARG A 103 12.79 -16.74 14.17
N SER A 104 12.23 -15.59 13.83
CA SER A 104 12.45 -14.91 12.55
C SER A 104 13.18 -13.59 12.82
N GLU A 105 14.40 -13.48 12.32
CA GLU A 105 15.20 -12.26 12.37
C GLU A 105 15.38 -11.73 10.94
N VAL A 106 14.94 -10.50 10.72
CA VAL A 106 14.97 -9.86 9.41
C VAL A 106 15.69 -8.54 9.54
N SER A 107 16.77 -8.37 8.78
CA SER A 107 17.47 -7.09 8.64
C SER A 107 17.28 -6.57 7.22
N LEU A 108 16.86 -5.31 7.10
CA LEU A 108 16.65 -4.65 5.83
C LEU A 108 17.42 -3.35 5.79
N VAL A 109 18.16 -3.14 4.71
CA VAL A 109 18.87 -1.89 4.42
C VAL A 109 18.43 -1.40 3.06
N SER A 110 18.19 -0.11 2.94
CA SER A 110 17.79 0.52 1.68
C SER A 110 18.37 1.92 1.58
N THR A 111 18.64 2.37 0.36
CA THR A 111 19.02 3.77 0.07
C THR A 111 17.82 4.70 -0.04
N TRP A 112 16.61 4.23 0.27
CA TRP A 112 15.40 5.04 0.28
C TRP A 112 15.30 5.85 1.58
N PRO A 113 15.11 7.18 1.56
CA PRO A 113 15.17 8.00 2.78
C PRO A 113 13.87 8.03 3.60
N HIS A 114 12.74 7.62 3.02
CA HIS A 114 11.42 7.79 3.64
C HIS A 114 10.66 6.46 3.75
N PRO A 115 11.11 5.52 4.60
CA PRO A 115 10.38 4.27 4.81
C PRO A 115 9.10 4.50 5.61
N SER A 116 8.04 3.77 5.25
CA SER A 116 6.89 3.59 6.12
C SER A 116 6.87 2.14 6.62
N PHE A 117 6.99 1.96 7.94
CA PHE A 117 6.95 0.64 8.58
C PHE A 117 5.51 0.19 8.73
N VAL A 118 5.20 -0.98 8.18
CA VAL A 118 3.83 -1.46 7.99
C VAL A 118 3.73 -2.94 8.33
N GLY A 119 2.50 -3.42 8.51
CA GLY A 119 2.25 -4.79 8.95
C GLY A 119 2.00 -4.87 10.45
N ALA A 120 2.00 -6.09 10.99
CA ALA A 120 1.62 -6.36 12.37
C ALA A 120 2.78 -6.24 13.36
N TYR A 121 4.03 -6.34 12.87
CA TYR A 121 5.22 -6.32 13.71
C TYR A 121 6.09 -5.10 13.35
N PRO A 122 6.16 -4.09 14.23
CA PRO A 122 7.10 -2.99 14.03
C PRO A 122 8.55 -3.48 14.20
N PRO A 123 9.53 -2.80 13.60
CA PRO A 123 10.94 -3.14 13.79
C PRO A 123 11.38 -2.89 15.23
N GLU A 124 12.25 -3.75 15.75
CA GLU A 124 12.90 -3.60 17.06
C GLU A 124 13.90 -2.44 17.04
N ARG A 125 14.64 -2.29 15.93
CA ARG A 125 15.52 -1.15 15.69
C ARG A 125 15.26 -0.57 14.31
N ARG A 126 15.18 0.76 14.23
CA ARG A 126 15.07 1.51 12.98
C ARG A 126 15.98 2.72 13.03
N ASP A 127 16.77 2.89 11.98
CA ASP A 127 17.64 4.04 11.76
C ASP A 127 17.27 4.61 10.39
N THR A 128 16.80 5.85 10.37
CA THR A 128 16.35 6.54 9.14
C THR A 128 17.17 7.80 8.94
N ALA A 129 17.80 7.93 7.79
CA ALA A 129 18.66 9.04 7.41
C ALA A 129 18.30 9.56 6.01
N ALA A 130 18.93 10.67 5.59
CA ALA A 130 18.69 11.26 4.28
C ALA A 130 19.23 10.41 3.11
N ASP A 131 20.17 9.51 3.38
CA ASP A 131 20.80 8.61 2.41
C ASP A 131 20.19 7.20 2.42
N GLY A 132 19.25 6.90 3.34
CA GLY A 132 18.62 5.60 3.41
C GLY A 132 17.98 5.25 4.75
N PHE A 133 17.66 3.97 4.92
CA PHE A 133 17.23 3.41 6.19
C PHE A 133 17.83 2.03 6.45
N ALA A 134 17.98 1.71 7.73
CA ALA A 134 18.21 0.36 8.23
C ALA A 134 17.11 -0.01 9.22
N ALA A 135 16.61 -1.24 9.12
CA ALA A 135 15.59 -1.74 10.03
C ALA A 135 15.84 -3.20 10.37
N ARG A 136 15.62 -3.55 11.63
CA ARG A 136 15.71 -4.91 12.13
C ARG A 136 14.42 -5.31 12.83
N TRP A 137 13.86 -6.44 12.40
CA TRP A 137 12.75 -7.11 13.06
C TRP A 137 13.25 -8.39 13.72
N ARG A 138 12.72 -8.66 14.90
CA ARG A 138 12.91 -9.92 15.61
C ARG A 138 11.55 -10.36 16.13
N VAL A 139 11.04 -11.45 15.56
CA VAL A 139 9.70 -11.96 15.88
C VAL A 139 9.83 -13.42 16.28
N ASN A 140 9.07 -13.83 17.30
CA ASN A 140 9.01 -15.21 17.76
C ASN A 140 7.66 -15.85 17.41
N HIS A 141 7.62 -17.18 17.46
CA HIS A 141 6.42 -18.01 17.35
C HIS A 141 5.25 -17.47 18.17
N LEU A 142 5.52 -17.05 19.41
CA LEU A 142 4.49 -16.63 20.36
C LEU A 142 3.75 -15.39 19.87
N ALA A 143 4.46 -14.47 19.22
CA ALA A 143 3.87 -13.28 18.61
C ALA A 143 3.13 -13.60 17.29
N THR A 144 3.57 -14.62 16.54
CA THR A 144 3.02 -14.95 15.21
C THR A 144 1.83 -15.89 15.22
N GLY A 145 1.48 -16.47 16.39
CA GLY A 145 0.45 -17.51 16.50
C GLY A 145 0.98 -18.92 16.19
N GLY A 146 2.30 -19.06 16.05
CA GLY A 146 2.97 -20.35 16.13
C GLY A 146 2.57 -21.39 15.10
N LYS A 147 2.28 -22.60 15.59
CA LYS A 147 1.93 -23.75 14.74
C LYS A 147 0.68 -23.50 13.88
N ALA A 148 -0.29 -22.72 14.37
CA ALA A 148 -1.50 -22.39 13.60
C ALA A 148 -1.17 -21.54 12.36
N PHE A 149 -0.30 -20.54 12.53
CA PHE A 149 0.18 -19.73 11.41
C PHE A 149 1.03 -20.54 10.42
N TRP A 150 1.87 -21.44 10.92
CA TRP A 150 2.61 -22.40 10.09
C TRP A 150 1.71 -23.31 9.24
N LEU A 151 0.66 -23.86 9.84
CA LEU A 151 -0.29 -24.73 9.14
C LEU A 151 -1.07 -23.96 8.06
N GLU A 152 -1.48 -22.73 8.37
CA GLU A 152 -2.12 -21.82 7.42
C GLU A 152 -1.19 -21.43 6.26
N ALA A 153 0.09 -21.17 6.58
CA ALA A 153 1.13 -20.90 5.60
C ALA A 153 1.43 -22.12 4.70
N ALA A 154 1.48 -23.32 5.28
CA ALA A 154 1.70 -24.57 4.56
C ALA A 154 0.51 -24.93 3.65
N ALA A 155 -0.72 -24.75 4.14
CA ALA A 155 -1.96 -24.93 3.37
C ALA A 155 -2.10 -23.88 2.25
N GLY A 156 -1.39 -22.76 2.36
CA GLY A 156 -1.25 -21.75 1.33
C GLY A 156 -2.39 -20.75 1.23
N ASP A 157 -3.53 -20.99 1.86
CA ASP A 157 -4.75 -20.22 1.60
C ASP A 157 -4.72 -18.76 2.12
N LYS A 158 -3.80 -18.41 3.04
CA LYS A 158 -3.83 -17.11 3.76
C LYS A 158 -2.46 -16.61 4.28
N LEU A 159 -1.37 -17.01 3.62
CA LEU A 159 -0.01 -16.66 4.08
C LEU A 159 0.21 -15.14 4.13
N PHE A 160 -0.40 -14.41 3.20
CA PHE A 160 -0.27 -12.95 3.10
C PHE A 160 -1.43 -12.18 3.74
N SER A 161 -2.08 -12.72 4.78
CA SER A 161 -3.04 -11.94 5.55
C SER A 161 -2.34 -10.76 6.23
N ASN A 162 -2.82 -9.53 5.96
CA ASN A 162 -2.19 -8.27 6.39
C ASN A 162 -1.90 -8.17 7.90
N ALA A 163 -2.55 -9.00 8.72
CA ALA A 163 -2.41 -9.01 10.18
C ALA A 163 -1.21 -9.80 10.71
N ARG A 164 -0.39 -10.45 9.87
CA ARG A 164 0.74 -11.29 10.34
C ARG A 164 2.02 -11.13 9.53
N LEU A 165 2.13 -10.06 8.76
CA LEU A 165 3.32 -9.74 7.98
C LEU A 165 4.15 -8.68 8.69
N LEU A 166 5.46 -8.73 8.48
CA LEU A 166 6.34 -7.58 8.72
C LEU A 166 6.67 -6.96 7.37
N GLY A 167 6.73 -5.64 7.29
CA GLY A 167 6.94 -5.00 5.99
C GLY A 167 7.39 -3.55 6.06
N VAL A 168 7.86 -3.10 4.91
CA VAL A 168 8.15 -1.71 4.63
C VAL A 168 7.42 -1.28 3.36
N ALA A 169 6.72 -0.18 3.43
CA ALA A 169 6.18 0.50 2.28
C ALA A 169 7.19 1.58 1.84
N LEU A 170 7.62 1.48 0.59
CA LEU A 170 8.52 2.42 -0.10
C LEU A 170 7.69 3.58 -0.67
N VAL A 171 6.84 4.12 0.19
CA VAL A 171 5.73 4.95 -0.20
C VAL A 171 6.23 6.37 -0.45
N GLU A 172 6.17 6.81 -1.72
CA GLU A 172 5.75 8.17 -2.06
C GLU A 172 4.23 8.13 -2.27
N LEU A 173 3.50 7.60 -1.29
CA LEU A 173 2.06 7.75 -1.18
C LEU A 173 1.83 9.02 -0.37
N VAL A 174 0.89 9.84 -0.82
CA VAL A 174 0.34 11.03 -0.14
C VAL A 174 0.92 12.35 -0.70
N TRP A 175 0.43 12.70 -1.91
CA TRP A 175 0.20 14.05 -2.46
C TRP A 175 1.34 14.86 -3.08
N ARG A 176 1.73 14.49 -4.31
CA ARG A 176 2.14 15.49 -5.33
C ARG A 176 1.10 15.65 -6.44
N VAL A 177 -0.18 15.41 -6.13
CA VAL A 177 -1.21 16.15 -6.86
C VAL A 177 -1.12 17.55 -6.31
N ALA A 178 -0.56 18.48 -7.08
CA ALA A 178 -0.78 19.89 -6.83
C ALA A 178 -2.30 20.11 -6.95
N LEU A 179 -3.01 19.93 -5.84
CA LEU A 179 -4.37 20.42 -5.73
C LEU A 179 -4.24 21.92 -5.94
N HIS A 180 -4.78 22.41 -7.05
CA HIS A 180 -4.53 23.77 -7.49
C HIS A 180 -4.93 24.68 -6.32
N PRO A 181 -4.06 25.58 -5.81
CA PRO A 181 -4.35 26.37 -4.60
C PRO A 181 -5.72 27.08 -4.64
N VAL A 182 -6.16 27.41 -5.85
CA VAL A 182 -7.48 27.96 -6.16
C VAL A 182 -8.64 27.13 -5.64
N GLN A 183 -8.55 25.79 -5.58
CA GLN A 183 -9.67 24.93 -5.17
C GLN A 183 -9.96 25.08 -3.68
N TYR A 184 -8.90 25.17 -2.87
CA TYR A 184 -9.01 25.41 -1.43
C TYR A 184 -9.44 26.85 -1.15
N ALA A 185 -8.90 27.82 -1.90
CA ALA A 185 -9.29 29.22 -1.78
C ALA A 185 -10.77 29.42 -2.12
N LEU A 186 -11.27 28.81 -3.19
CA LEU A 186 -12.69 28.84 -3.57
C LEU A 186 -13.59 28.15 -2.54
N THR A 187 -13.18 27.00 -2.00
CA THR A 187 -13.94 26.32 -0.94
C THR A 187 -14.03 27.20 0.32
N GLY A 188 -12.92 27.82 0.72
CA GLY A 188 -12.89 28.76 1.85
C GLY A 188 -13.73 30.02 1.60
N LEU A 189 -13.67 30.59 0.39
CA LEU A 189 -14.48 31.74 0.01
C LEU A 189 -15.98 31.42 0.03
N ALA A 190 -16.38 30.25 -0.45
CA ALA A 190 -17.76 29.83 -0.41
C ALA A 190 -18.30 29.66 1.03
N LEU A 191 -17.47 29.16 1.95
CA LEU A 191 -17.81 29.08 3.37
C LEU A 191 -17.98 30.48 3.98
N ALA A 192 -17.11 31.43 3.64
CA ALA A 192 -17.24 32.82 4.08
C ALA A 192 -18.54 33.47 3.54
N VAL A 193 -18.83 33.28 2.24
CA VAL A 193 -20.06 33.78 1.61
C VAL A 193 -21.31 33.17 2.23
N PHE A 194 -21.27 31.88 2.60
CA PHE A 194 -22.37 31.22 3.31
C PHE A 194 -22.67 31.92 4.65
N PHE A 195 -21.65 32.18 5.48
CA PHE A 195 -21.87 32.85 6.77
C PHE A 195 -22.32 34.30 6.61
N LEU A 196 -21.77 35.03 5.63
CA LEU A 196 -22.20 36.41 5.32
C LEU A 196 -23.68 36.45 4.88
N LEU A 197 -24.08 35.55 3.99
CA LEU A 197 -25.48 35.41 3.57
C LEU A 197 -26.37 35.02 4.74
N LEU A 198 -25.94 34.06 5.56
CA LEU A 198 -26.73 33.59 6.69
C LEU A 198 -26.99 34.72 7.69
N ILE A 199 -25.95 35.49 8.04
CA ILE A 199 -26.08 36.61 8.98
C ILE A 199 -27.00 37.69 8.39
N ALA A 200 -26.73 38.16 7.17
CA ALA A 200 -27.49 39.25 6.55
C ALA A 200 -28.96 38.88 6.30
N LEU A 201 -29.25 37.63 5.90
CA LEU A 201 -30.63 37.19 5.65
C LEU A 201 -31.37 36.84 6.94
N SER A 202 -30.65 36.40 7.99
CA SER A 202 -31.24 36.14 9.32
C SER A 202 -31.67 37.40 10.04
N GLU A 203 -31.11 38.55 9.67
CA GLU A 203 -31.51 39.85 10.21
C GLU A 203 -32.92 40.26 9.75
N HIS A 204 -33.28 39.89 8.52
CA HIS A 204 -34.55 40.29 7.91
C HIS A 204 -35.60 39.18 7.85
N ILE A 205 -35.20 37.90 7.91
CA ILE A 205 -36.07 36.74 7.72
C ILE A 205 -35.86 35.72 8.84
N ARG A 206 -36.91 34.95 9.16
CA ARG A 206 -36.86 33.85 10.12
C ARG A 206 -35.73 32.86 9.81
N PHE A 207 -34.92 32.53 10.83
CA PHE A 207 -33.66 31.79 10.71
C PHE A 207 -33.69 30.57 9.79
N GLY A 208 -34.75 29.75 9.85
CA GLY A 208 -34.88 28.55 9.00
C GLY A 208 -34.87 28.85 7.49
N TRP A 209 -35.53 29.93 7.06
CA TRP A 209 -35.56 30.34 5.66
C TRP A 209 -34.24 31.00 5.22
N ALA A 210 -33.61 31.76 6.11
CA ALA A 210 -32.28 32.32 5.89
C ALA A 210 -31.23 31.22 5.68
N TYR A 211 -31.29 30.17 6.51
CA TYR A 211 -30.41 29.02 6.40
C TYR A 211 -30.60 28.26 5.08
N LEU A 212 -31.84 27.97 4.69
CA LEU A 212 -32.13 27.27 3.44
C LEU A 212 -31.67 28.07 2.21
N ALA A 213 -31.91 29.38 2.18
CA ALA A 213 -31.47 30.23 1.09
C ALA A 213 -29.93 30.29 0.98
N ALA A 214 -29.23 30.51 2.10
CA ALA A 214 -27.77 30.56 2.12
C ALA A 214 -27.14 29.20 1.72
N ALA A 215 -27.69 28.09 2.24
CA ALA A 215 -27.23 26.75 1.91
C ALA A 215 -27.44 26.43 0.42
N ALA A 216 -28.61 26.74 -0.14
CA ALA A 216 -28.91 26.51 -1.56
C ALA A 216 -27.97 27.31 -2.47
N SER A 217 -27.70 28.58 -2.17
CA SER A 217 -26.76 29.42 -2.92
C SER A 217 -25.33 28.88 -2.86
N CYS A 218 -24.87 28.42 -1.69
CA CYS A 218 -23.54 27.84 -1.53
C CYS A 218 -23.38 26.52 -2.29
N VAL A 219 -24.37 25.62 -2.19
CA VAL A 219 -24.39 24.35 -2.92
C VAL A 219 -24.44 24.57 -4.43
N ALA A 220 -25.19 25.57 -4.91
CA ALA A 220 -25.24 25.92 -6.33
C ALA A 220 -23.88 26.42 -6.84
N LEU A 221 -23.19 27.27 -6.08
CA LEU A 221 -21.86 27.78 -6.42
C LEU A 221 -20.82 26.64 -6.48
N LEU A 222 -20.76 25.80 -5.44
CA LEU A 222 -19.86 24.63 -5.40
C LEU A 222 -20.19 23.61 -6.50
N GLY A 223 -21.48 23.38 -6.75
CA GLY A 223 -21.95 22.45 -7.79
C GLY A 223 -21.60 22.91 -9.19
N PHE A 224 -21.75 24.21 -9.48
CA PHE A 224 -21.33 24.81 -10.76
C PHE A 224 -19.83 24.67 -10.97
N TYR A 225 -19.04 24.96 -9.93
CA TYR A 225 -17.59 24.79 -9.95
C TYR A 225 -17.17 23.32 -10.20
N LEU A 226 -17.76 22.38 -9.46
CA LEU A 226 -17.49 20.94 -9.62
C LEU A 226 -17.84 20.42 -11.02
N ARG A 227 -18.92 20.93 -11.62
CA ARG A 227 -19.30 20.60 -13.01
C ARG A 227 -18.26 21.06 -14.02
N HIS A 228 -17.66 22.24 -13.81
CA HIS A 228 -16.61 22.76 -14.69
C HIS A 228 -15.26 22.05 -14.45
N ALA A 229 -14.98 21.63 -13.22
CA ALA A 229 -13.71 21.01 -12.84
C ALA A 229 -13.60 19.50 -13.17
N LEU A 230 -14.69 18.72 -13.09
CA LEU A 230 -14.62 17.25 -13.22
C LEU A 230 -15.04 16.67 -14.57
N GLY A 231 -15.60 17.46 -15.50
CA GLY A 231 -16.19 16.91 -16.72
C GLY A 231 -17.52 16.17 -16.45
N THR A 232 -18.41 16.29 -17.41
CA THR A 232 -19.86 16.49 -17.23
C THR A 232 -20.69 15.35 -16.59
N ALA A 233 -20.16 14.14 -16.39
CA ALA A 233 -20.99 12.97 -16.03
C ALA A 233 -20.95 12.57 -14.55
N ARG A 234 -19.89 12.90 -13.79
CA ARG A 234 -19.74 12.44 -12.39
C ARG A 234 -20.17 13.46 -11.34
N SER A 235 -20.26 14.74 -11.68
CA SER A 235 -20.70 15.80 -10.77
C SER A 235 -22.21 15.79 -10.52
N ILE A 236 -23.01 15.45 -11.54
CA ILE A 236 -24.48 15.45 -11.48
C ILE A 236 -25.00 14.39 -10.51
N LEU A 237 -24.34 13.22 -10.45
CA LEU A 237 -24.71 12.14 -9.53
C LEU A 237 -24.49 12.52 -8.06
N PHE A 238 -23.46 13.31 -7.78
CA PHE A 238 -23.09 13.71 -6.41
C PHE A 238 -23.96 14.85 -5.87
N THR A 239 -24.32 15.83 -6.71
CA THR A 239 -25.28 16.87 -6.32
C THR A 239 -26.71 16.34 -6.20
N ALA A 240 -27.12 15.39 -7.03
CA ALA A 240 -28.43 14.74 -6.90
C ALA A 240 -28.56 13.99 -5.57
N LEU A 241 -27.51 13.28 -5.13
CA LEU A 241 -27.49 12.54 -3.86
C LEU A 241 -27.65 13.45 -2.63
N PHE A 242 -26.96 14.61 -2.61
CA PHE A 242 -27.07 15.57 -1.52
C PHE A 242 -28.45 16.25 -1.47
N ALA A 243 -29.05 16.55 -2.61
CA ALA A 243 -30.39 17.11 -2.68
C ALA A 243 -31.46 16.13 -2.19
N THR A 244 -31.31 14.83 -2.48
CA THR A 244 -32.24 13.79 -1.98
C THR A 244 -32.12 13.55 -0.48
N LEU A 245 -30.94 13.72 0.10
CA LEU A 245 -30.71 13.50 1.53
C LEU A 245 -31.19 14.67 2.40
N ALA A 246 -31.22 15.88 1.84
CA ALA A 246 -31.77 17.07 2.50
C ALA A 246 -33.32 17.12 2.52
N HIS A 247 -33.99 16.20 1.82
CA HIS A 247 -35.46 16.14 1.73
C HIS A 247 -36.07 14.88 2.39
N ALA A 248 -35.27 14.13 3.16
CA ALA A 248 -35.78 13.06 4.01
C ALA A 248 -36.33 13.69 5.32
N PRO A 249 -37.61 13.47 5.65
CA PRO A 249 -38.26 14.06 6.84
C PRO A 249 -37.73 13.49 8.17
#